data_AF-A0A8J8DDK6-F1
#
_entry.id   AF-A0A8J8DDK6-F1
#
_cell.length_a   1.000
_cell.length_b   1.000
_cell.length_c   1.000
_cell.angle_alpha   90.00
_cell.angle_beta   90.00
_cell.angle_gamma   90.00
#
_symmetry.space_group_name_H-M   'P 1'
#
loop_
_entity.id
_entity.type
_entity.pdbx_description
1 polymer ?
#
loop_
_entity_poly.entity_id
_entity_poly.type
_entity_poly.pdbx_seq_one_letter_code
_entity_poly.pdbx_strand_id
1 'polypeptide(L)'
;MGSNVLAKFHVIVHRIGRIVIPAGTRKFYRIEPGDFVEVRILKYEENEPPKQGTFMARVGEQGAVFIPKTVREVIGIKPGDVIEVLLLAHYKSGELHEE
;
A
#
# COMPACT_ATOMS: atom_id res chain seq x y z
N MET A 1 19.93 0.92 7.70
CA MET A 1 19.80 0.55 6.27
C MET A 1 18.53 1.19 5.75
N GLY A 2 18.65 2.21 4.90
CA GLY A 2 17.47 2.93 4.39
C GLY A 2 16.62 2.00 3.55
N SER A 3 15.35 1.81 3.94
CA SER A 3 14.36 1.19 3.05
C SER A 3 14.24 2.12 1.84
N ASN A 4 14.65 1.69 0.65
CA ASN A 4 14.59 2.54 -0.53
C ASN A 4 13.10 2.73 -0.87
N VAL A 5 12.59 3.95 -0.71
CA VAL A 5 11.19 4.26 -1.00
C VAL A 5 11.09 4.61 -2.47
N LEU A 6 10.32 3.84 -3.23
CA LEU A 6 10.07 4.10 -4.64
C LEU A 6 9.14 5.30 -4.79
N ALA A 7 8.01 5.30 -4.09
CA ALA A 7 7.06 6.40 -4.13
C ALA A 7 6.44 6.65 -2.76
N LYS A 8 6.04 7.91 -2.52
CA LYS A 8 5.30 8.34 -1.34
C LYS A 8 4.06 9.11 -1.78
N PHE A 9 2.91 8.76 -1.23
CA PHE A 9 1.64 9.43 -1.52
C PHE A 9 0.63 9.21 -0.39
N HIS A 10 -0.42 10.04 -0.37
CA HIS A 10 -1.52 9.93 0.60
C HIS A 10 -2.78 9.39 -0.07
N VAL A 11 -3.54 8.57 0.64
CA VAL A 11 -4.79 7.98 0.15
C VAL A 11 -5.85 7.94 1.24
N ILE A 12 -7.11 7.97 0.83
CA ILE A 12 -8.25 7.70 1.71
C ILE A 12 -8.51 6.19 1.73
N VAL A 13 -8.71 5.64 2.93
CA VAL A 13 -9.10 4.24 3.11
C VAL A 13 -10.59 4.09 2.84
N HIS A 14 -10.94 3.27 1.87
CA HIS A 14 -12.33 2.93 1.59
C HIS A 14 -12.79 1.69 2.38
N ARG A 15 -14.05 1.28 2.16
CA ARG A 15 -14.63 0.08 2.78
C ARG A 15 -13.73 -1.15 2.60
N ILE A 16 -13.72 -1.99 3.63
CA ILE A 16 -12.95 -3.27 3.67
C ILE A 16 -11.43 -3.04 3.58
N GLY A 17 -10.94 -1.81 3.77
CA GLY A 17 -9.51 -1.50 3.73
C GLY A 17 -8.97 -1.30 2.32
N ARG A 18 -9.83 -1.04 1.33
CA ARG A 18 -9.41 -0.77 -0.04
C ARG A 18 -8.75 0.61 -0.13
N ILE A 19 -7.56 0.67 -0.70
CA ILE A 19 -6.87 1.89 -1.12
C ILE A 19 -6.56 1.81 -2.62
N VAL A 20 -6.25 2.95 -3.24
CA VAL A 20 -5.97 3.02 -4.67
C VAL A 20 -4.61 3.68 -4.89
N ILE A 21 -3.71 3.00 -5.59
CA ILE A 21 -2.44 3.58 -6.01
C ILE A 21 -2.73 4.65 -7.08
N PRO A 22 -2.24 5.89 -6.91
CA PRO A 22 -2.47 6.98 -7.86
C PRO A 22 -2.10 6.59 -9.29
N ALA A 23 -2.90 7.01 -10.27
CA ALA A 23 -2.69 6.66 -11.68
C ALA A 23 -1.30 7.10 -12.18
N GLY A 24 -0.80 8.26 -11.73
CA GLY A 24 0.55 8.73 -12.04
C GLY A 24 1.63 7.78 -11.56
N THR A 25 1.56 7.34 -10.29
CA THR A 25 2.49 6.36 -9.71
C THR A 25 2.45 5.04 -10.47
N ARG A 26 1.24 4.53 -10.77
CA ARG A 26 1.09 3.28 -11.54
C ARG A 26 1.68 3.38 -12.93
N LYS A 27 1.44 4.49 -13.63
CA LYS A 27 2.00 4.74 -14.97
C LYS A 27 3.52 4.82 -14.94
N PHE A 28 4.08 5.51 -13.95
CA PHE A 28 5.53 5.68 -13.82
C PHE A 28 6.24 4.34 -13.58
N TYR A 29 5.74 3.53 -12.64
CA TYR A 29 6.30 2.22 -12.31
C TYR A 29 5.78 1.07 -13.18
N ARG A 30 4.91 1.37 -14.16
CA ARG A 30 4.24 0.38 -15.00
C ARG A 30 3.54 -0.72 -14.19
N ILE A 31 2.91 -0.36 -13.06
CA ILE A 31 2.21 -1.32 -12.20
C ILE A 31 0.85 -1.66 -12.82
N GLU A 32 0.63 -2.94 -13.07
CA GLU A 32 -0.53 -3.47 -13.79
C GLU A 32 -1.41 -4.33 -12.89
N PRO A 33 -2.71 -4.52 -13.22
CA PRO A 33 -3.53 -5.49 -12.52
C PRO A 33 -2.90 -6.88 -12.58
N GLY A 34 -2.83 -7.55 -11.43
CA GLY A 34 -2.20 -8.86 -11.28
C GLY A 34 -0.82 -8.82 -10.64
N ASP A 35 -0.09 -7.70 -10.75
CA ASP A 35 1.22 -7.50 -10.11
C ASP A 35 1.12 -7.51 -8.57
N PHE A 36 2.26 -7.64 -7.91
CA PHE A 36 2.38 -7.51 -6.46
C PHE A 36 3.16 -6.25 -6.09
N VAL A 37 2.76 -5.61 -5.00
CA VAL A 37 3.47 -4.46 -4.43
C VAL A 37 3.77 -4.70 -2.97
N GLU A 38 4.94 -4.30 -2.53
CA GLU A 38 5.27 -4.17 -1.11
C GLU A 38 5.05 -2.71 -0.69
N VAL A 39 4.21 -2.50 0.31
CA VAL A 39 3.87 -1.17 0.79
C VAL A 39 4.02 -1.08 2.30
N ARG A 40 4.51 0.06 2.77
CA ARG A 40 4.40 0.48 4.17
C ARG A 40 3.37 1.58 4.28
N ILE A 41 2.44 1.43 5.21
CA ILE A 41 1.45 2.45 5.52
C ILE A 41 1.75 3.08 6.86
N LEU A 42 1.50 4.39 6.98
CA LEU A 42 1.64 5.15 8.19
C LEU A 42 0.33 5.89 8.46
N LYS A 43 -0.20 5.73 9.67
CA LYS A 43 -1.34 6.49 10.18
C LYS A 43 -0.83 7.43 11.27
N TYR A 44 -1.12 8.71 11.10
CA TYR A 44 -0.81 9.74 12.08
C TYR A 44 -2.03 9.98 12.96
N GLU A 45 -1.80 10.04 14.27
CA GLU A 45 -2.79 10.45 15.26
C GLU A 45 -2.20 11.63 16.04
N GLU A 46 -3.07 12.53 16.51
CA GLU A 46 -2.62 13.73 17.20
C GLU A 46 -1.88 13.36 18.50
N ASN A 47 -0.67 13.88 18.67
CA ASN A 47 0.19 13.64 19.85
C ASN A 47 0.67 12.19 20.07
N GLU A 48 0.53 11.30 19.09
CA GLU A 48 1.10 9.95 19.14
C GLU A 48 2.14 9.73 18.03
N PRO A 49 3.16 8.89 18.25
CA PRO A 49 4.02 8.41 17.17
C PRO A 49 3.18 7.71 16.08
N PRO A 50 3.54 7.86 14.79
CA PRO A 50 2.78 7.25 13.72
C PRO A 50 2.76 5.73 13.85
N LYS A 51 1.55 5.15 13.79
CA LYS A 51 1.35 3.71 13.74
C LYS A 51 1.62 3.25 12.31
N GLN A 52 2.38 2.17 12.15
CA GLN A 52 2.81 1.71 10.83
C GLN A 52 2.64 0.20 10.65
N GLY A 53 2.49 -0.22 9.39
CA GLY A 53 2.50 -1.62 9.01
C GLY A 53 3.02 -1.78 7.60
N THR A 54 3.73 -2.89 7.37
CA THR A 54 4.25 -3.25 6.06
C THR A 54 3.58 -4.53 5.61
N PHE A 55 3.15 -4.59 4.34
CA PHE A 55 2.53 -5.77 3.77
C PHE A 55 2.73 -5.82 2.26
N MET A 56 2.66 -7.03 1.72
CA MET A 56 2.59 -7.27 0.29
C MET A 56 1.13 -7.48 -0.13
N ALA A 57 0.74 -6.96 -1.29
CA ALA A 57 -0.60 -7.13 -1.82
C ALA A 57 -0.61 -7.22 -3.33
N ARG A 58 -1.57 -8.00 -3.85
CA ARG A 58 -1.86 -8.06 -5.28
C ARG A 58 -2.62 -6.81 -5.70
N VAL A 59 -2.21 -6.24 -6.83
CA VAL A 59 -2.86 -5.08 -7.44
C VAL A 59 -4.07 -5.54 -8.23
N GLY A 60 -5.23 -5.03 -7.84
CA GLY A 60 -6.49 -5.23 -8.55
C GLY A 60 -6.74 -4.19 -9.65
N GLU A 61 -7.95 -4.22 -10.19
CA GLU A 61 -8.39 -3.24 -11.18
C GLU A 61 -8.22 -1.80 -10.68
N GLN A 62 -7.89 -0.90 -11.60
CA GLN A 62 -7.66 0.52 -11.34
C GLN A 62 -6.63 0.81 -10.24
N GLY A 63 -5.74 -0.14 -9.92
CA GLY A 63 -4.74 0.05 -8.87
C GLY A 63 -5.23 -0.19 -7.45
N ALA A 64 -6.36 -0.91 -7.30
CA ALA A 64 -6.89 -1.24 -6.00
C ALA A 64 -5.94 -2.18 -5.24
N VAL A 65 -5.68 -1.85 -3.98
CA VAL A 65 -4.92 -2.68 -3.04
C VAL A 65 -5.74 -2.78 -1.75
N PHE A 66 -5.76 -3.95 -1.12
CA PHE A 66 -6.51 -4.18 0.11
C PHE A 66 -5.56 -4.34 1.28
N ILE A 67 -5.71 -3.49 2.29
CA ILE A 67 -4.95 -3.60 3.53
C ILE A 67 -5.45 -4.83 4.31
N PRO A 68 -4.56 -5.78 4.66
CA PRO A 68 -4.93 -6.98 5.40
C PRO A 68 -5.69 -6.63 6.69
N LYS A 69 -6.69 -7.43 7.03
CA LYS A 69 -7.54 -7.19 8.21
C LYS A 69 -6.70 -7.05 9.49
N THR A 70 -5.73 -7.93 9.70
CA THR A 70 -4.82 -7.90 10.85
C THR A 70 -4.03 -6.60 10.94
N VAL A 71 -3.53 -6.09 9.81
CA VAL A 71 -2.80 -4.81 9.76
C VAL A 71 -3.72 -3.65 10.11
N ARG A 72 -4.96 -3.66 9.61
CA ARG A 72 -5.97 -2.63 9.95
C ARG A 72 -6.31 -2.64 11.43
N GLU A 73 -6.48 -3.81 12.02
CA GLU A 73 -6.83 -3.96 13.43
C GLU A 73 -5.69 -3.49 14.35
N VAL A 74 -4.45 -3.86 14.05
CA VAL A 74 -3.28 -3.46 14.83
C VAL A 74 -3.02 -1.95 14.76
N ILE A 75 -3.19 -1.33 13.58
CA ILE A 75 -2.94 0.11 13.39
C ILE A 75 -4.18 0.94 13.78
N GLY A 76 -5.36 0.32 13.88
CA GLY A 76 -6.62 1.03 14.14
C GLY A 76 -7.14 1.81 12.93
N ILE A 77 -6.95 1.28 11.71
CA ILE A 77 -7.40 1.93 10.46
C ILE A 77 -8.90 1.74 10.25
N LYS A 78 -9.59 2.83 9.93
CA LYS A 78 -11.03 2.88 9.66
C LYS A 78 -11.32 3.43 8.25
N PRO A 79 -12.47 3.09 7.65
CA PRO A 79 -12.91 3.75 6.42
C PRO A 79 -13.04 5.26 6.64
N GLY A 80 -12.51 6.05 5.71
CA GLY A 80 -12.45 7.51 5.79
C GLY A 80 -11.09 8.05 6.27
N ASP A 81 -10.27 7.22 6.92
CA ASP A 81 -8.93 7.64 7.35
C ASP A 81 -8.07 8.03 6.12
N VAL A 82 -7.29 9.10 6.27
CA VAL A 82 -6.20 9.43 5.34
C VAL A 82 -4.91 8.84 5.90
N ILE A 83 -4.22 8.06 5.09
CA ILE A 83 -2.95 7.42 5.46
C ILE A 83 -1.85 7.80 4.46
N GLU A 84 -0.61 7.83 4.95
CA GLU A 84 0.57 7.89 4.11
C GLU A 84 0.94 6.48 3.65
N VAL A 85 1.27 6.33 2.37
CA VAL A 85 1.69 5.09 1.75
C VAL A 85 3.08 5.28 1.17
N LEU A 86 3.99 4.40 1.55
CA LEU A 86 5.32 4.25 0.98
C LEU A 86 5.32 2.97 0.13
N LEU A 87 5.52 3.11 -1.18
CA LEU A 87 5.78 1.99 -2.06
C LEU A 87 7.25 1.59 -1.91
N LEU A 88 7.51 0.35 -1.51
CA LEU A 88 8.85 -0.17 -1.24
C LEU A 88 9.39 -1.01 -2.40
N ALA A 89 8.53 -1.84 -2.99
CA ALA A 89 8.87 -2.69 -4.12
C ALA A 89 7.63 -3.00 -4.98
N HIS A 90 7.86 -3.46 -6.21
CA HIS A 90 6.84 -4.04 -7.07
C HIS A 90 7.42 -5.25 -7.82
N TYR A 91 6.59 -6.27 -8.03
CA TYR A 91 6.95 -7.55 -8.64
C TYR A 91 5.95 -7.89 -9.72
N LYS A 92 6.42 -8.29 -10.91
CA LYS A 92 5.51 -8.68 -11.99
C LYS A 92 4.90 -10.04 -11.73
N SER A 93 3.64 -10.21 -12.11
CA SER A 93 2.91 -11.49 -11.91
C SER A 93 3.60 -12.71 -12.55
N GLY A 94 4.52 -12.51 -13.51
CA GLY A 94 5.30 -13.58 -14.15
C GLY A 94 6.67 -13.84 -13.53
N GLU A 95 7.12 -13.04 -12.56
CA GLU A 95 8.46 -13.14 -11.95
C GLU A 95 8.47 -13.98 -10.65
N LEU A 96 7.31 -14.44 -10.18
CA LEU A 96 7.17 -15.24 -8.95
C LEU A 96 7.27 -16.76 -9.17
N HIS A 97 7.68 -17.19 -10.35
CA HIS A 97 7.98 -18.59 -10.68
C HIS A 97 9.46 -18.76 -10.95
N GLU A 98 10.28 -18.80 -9.90
CA GLU A 98 11.61 -19.41 -9.92
C GLU A 98 12.10 -19.51 -8.47
N GLU A 99 11.82 -20.67 -7.85
CA GLU A 99 12.69 -21.43 -6.92
C GLU A 99 12.02 -22.77 -6.56
#